data_AF-A0A3D4PDD6-F1
#
_entry.id   AF-A0A3D4PDD6-F1
#
_cell.length_a   1.000
_cell.length_b   1.000
_cell.length_c   1.000
_cell.angle_alpha   90.00
_cell.angle_beta   90.00
_cell.angle_gamma   90.00
#
_symmetry.space_group_name_H-M   'P 1'
#
loop_
_entity.id
_entity.type
_entity.pdbx_description
1 polymer ?
#
loop_
_entity_poly.entity_id
_entity_poly.type
_entity_poly.pdbx_seq_one_letter_code
_entity_poly.pdbx_strand_id
1 'polypeptide(L)'
;MPRSLRVMASGMILRDEPDHRRLRILVEQAFARRSLEQMQSRIEEMADELIQEMREKHRRTGQPVDLMADYAQRFPIAVIAELLGLPEADRPKFAMWA
;
A
#
# COMPACT_ATOMS: atom_id res chain seq x y z
N MET A 1 17.69 9.41 22.03
CA MET A 1 16.73 9.08 20.95
C MET A 1 16.39 7.60 21.01
N PRO A 2 15.10 7.24 21.20
CA PRO A 2 14.60 5.87 21.07
C PRO A 2 14.99 5.25 19.72
N ARG A 3 15.21 3.93 19.65
CA ARG A 3 15.67 3.25 18.43
C ARG A 3 14.70 3.42 17.25
N SER A 4 13.39 3.36 17.50
CA SER A 4 12.34 3.56 16.49
C SER A 4 12.43 4.94 15.82
N LEU A 5 12.56 6.00 16.63
CA LEU A 5 12.75 7.38 16.16
C LEU A 5 14.04 7.56 15.35
N ARG A 6 15.10 6.81 15.68
CA ARG A 6 16.37 6.86 14.94
C ARG A 6 16.26 6.24 13.55
N VAL A 7 15.51 5.14 13.41
CA VAL A 7 15.25 4.50 12.11
C VAL A 7 14.41 5.43 11.23
N MET A 8 13.36 6.03 11.78
CA MET A 8 12.52 6.99 11.05
C MET A 8 13.33 8.23 10.59
N ALA A 9 14.12 8.83 11.48
CA ALA A 9 14.99 9.96 11.16
C ALA A 9 16.13 9.63 10.16
N SER A 10 16.33 8.34 9.84
CA SER A 10 17.32 7.91 8.84
C SER A 10 16.70 7.63 7.47
N GLY A 11 15.38 7.74 7.33
CA GLY A 11 14.68 7.56 6.07
C GLY A 11 14.89 8.71 5.09
N MET A 12 14.74 8.40 3.79
CA MET A 12 14.92 9.33 2.67
C MET A 12 14.16 10.67 2.86
N ILE A 13 12.93 10.61 3.37
CA ILE A 13 12.03 11.77 3.50
C ILE A 13 12.61 12.88 4.40
N LEU A 14 13.48 12.53 5.36
CA LEU A 14 14.01 13.45 6.37
C LEU A 14 15.49 13.80 6.12
N ARG A 15 15.99 13.59 4.90
CA ARG A 15 17.38 13.87 4.52
C ARG A 15 17.43 14.91 3.42
N ASP A 16 18.44 15.77 3.48
CA ASP A 16 18.82 16.66 2.39
C ASP A 16 19.81 15.95 1.43
N GLU A 17 20.19 16.64 0.35
CA GLU A 17 21.27 16.19 -0.51
C GLU A 17 22.63 16.15 0.25
N PRO A 18 23.55 15.24 -0.09
CA PRO A 18 23.46 14.23 -1.17
C PRO A 18 22.79 12.91 -0.75
N ASP A 19 22.48 12.75 0.54
CA ASP A 19 21.95 11.50 1.09
C ASP A 19 20.56 11.17 0.57
N HIS A 20 19.70 12.18 0.37
CA HIS A 20 18.39 12.01 -0.24
C HIS A 20 18.48 11.31 -1.60
N ARG A 21 19.27 11.85 -2.54
CA ARG A 21 19.51 11.23 -3.86
C ARG A 21 20.09 9.82 -3.74
N ARG A 22 21.09 9.61 -2.88
CA ARG A 22 21.70 8.29 -2.67
C ARG A 22 20.67 7.24 -2.24
N LEU A 23 19.76 7.60 -1.33
CA LEU A 23 18.69 6.72 -0.86
C LEU A 23 17.58 6.55 -1.92
N ARG A 24 17.21 7.62 -2.63
CA ARG A 24 16.18 7.59 -3.67
C ARG A 24 16.50 6.61 -4.81
N ILE A 25 17.76 6.56 -5.23
CA ILE A 25 18.22 5.64 -6.28
C ILE A 25 17.92 4.18 -5.94
N LEU A 26 17.88 3.81 -4.65
CA LEU A 26 17.62 2.43 -4.23
C LEU A 26 16.16 1.99 -4.44
N VAL A 27 15.22 2.94 -4.46
CA VAL A 27 13.78 2.63 -4.52
C VAL A 27 13.11 3.12 -5.80
N GLU A 28 13.71 4.05 -6.55
CA GLU A 28 13.07 4.69 -7.69
C GLU A 28 12.69 3.73 -8.83
N GLN A 29 13.39 2.61 -8.99
CA GLN A 29 13.06 1.59 -10.00
C GLN A 29 11.69 0.94 -9.76
N ALA A 30 11.29 0.76 -8.49
CA ALA A 30 9.95 0.25 -8.15
C ALA A 30 8.85 1.22 -8.59
N PHE A 31 9.16 2.53 -8.65
CA PHE A 31 8.24 3.58 -9.08
C PHE A 31 8.43 4.02 -10.53
N ALA A 32 9.28 3.31 -11.30
CA ALA A 32 9.48 3.61 -12.71
C ALA A 32 8.23 3.26 -13.53
N ARG A 33 8.00 4.00 -14.62
CA ARG A 33 6.83 3.83 -15.49
C ARG A 33 6.58 2.38 -15.90
N ARG A 34 7.61 1.66 -16.35
CA ARG A 34 7.48 0.25 -16.78
C ARG A 34 7.03 -0.65 -15.62
N SER A 35 7.54 -0.42 -14.42
CA SER A 35 7.16 -1.18 -13.22
C SER A 35 5.69 -0.93 -12.86
N LEU A 36 5.24 0.33 -12.95
CA LEU A 36 3.84 0.69 -12.73
C LEU A 36 2.90 0.12 -13.81
N GLU A 37 3.31 0.12 -15.08
CA GLU A 37 2.54 -0.48 -16.18
C GLU A 37 2.35 -1.99 -15.99
N GLN A 38 3.37 -2.69 -15.48
CA GLN A 38 3.26 -4.12 -15.13
C GLN A 38 2.33 -4.36 -13.93
N MET A 39 2.28 -3.42 -13.00
CA MET A 39 1.44 -3.50 -11.80
C MET A 39 -0.02 -3.12 -12.07
N GLN A 40 -0.29 -2.37 -13.15
CA GLN A 40 -1.63 -1.84 -13.45
C GLN A 40 -2.70 -2.93 -13.44
N SER A 41 -2.51 -4.04 -14.17
CA SER A 41 -3.48 -5.13 -14.21
C SER A 41 -3.74 -5.72 -12.82
N ARG A 42 -2.69 -5.85 -11.99
CA ARG A 42 -2.86 -6.36 -10.62
C ARG A 42 -3.61 -5.37 -9.73
N ILE A 43 -3.37 -4.06 -9.89
CA ILE A 43 -4.10 -3.01 -9.17
C ILE A 43 -5.59 -3.03 -9.54
N GLU A 44 -5.92 -3.21 -10.82
CA GLU A 44 -7.29 -3.33 -11.32
C GLU A 44 -7.98 -4.56 -10.71
N GLU A 45 -7.31 -5.72 -10.70
CA GLU A 45 -7.83 -6.94 -10.04
C GLU A 45 -8.10 -6.70 -8.54
N MET A 46 -7.19 -6.05 -7.83
CA MET A 46 -7.35 -5.76 -6.40
C MET A 46 -8.51 -4.78 -6.13
N ALA A 47 -8.73 -3.81 -7.02
CA ALA A 47 -9.88 -2.93 -6.95
C ALA A 47 -11.18 -3.72 -7.12
N ASP A 48 -11.23 -4.59 -8.12
CA ASP A 48 -12.40 -5.42 -8.40
C ASP A 48 -12.69 -6.40 -7.24
N GLU A 49 -11.67 -7.05 -6.68
CA GLU A 49 -11.79 -7.94 -5.51
C GLU A 49 -12.48 -7.22 -4.34
N LEU A 50 -12.03 -6.01 -3.98
CA LEU A 50 -12.63 -5.22 -2.89
C LEU A 50 -14.06 -4.78 -3.20
N ILE A 51 -14.36 -4.42 -4.46
CA ILE A 51 -15.72 -4.08 -4.90
C ILE A 51 -16.64 -5.30 -4.80
N GLN A 52 -16.17 -6.50 -5.15
CA GLN A 52 -16.95 -7.73 -5.02
C GLN A 52 -17.26 -8.05 -3.56
N GLU A 53 -16.30 -7.88 -2.66
CA GLU A 53 -16.54 -8.04 -1.22
C GLU A 53 -17.60 -7.07 -0.69
N MET A 54 -17.55 -5.80 -1.10
CA MET A 54 -18.58 -4.81 -0.75
C MET A 54 -19.97 -5.22 -1.25
N ARG A 55 -20.06 -5.66 -2.50
CA ARG A 55 -21.31 -6.13 -3.11
C ARG A 55 -21.86 -7.34 -2.35
N GLU A 56 -21.01 -8.28 -1.97
CA GLU A 56 -21.42 -9.46 -1.22
C GLU A 56 -21.88 -9.10 0.20
N LYS A 57 -21.16 -8.21 0.89
CA LYS A 57 -21.57 -7.68 2.20
C LYS A 57 -22.96 -7.03 2.11
N HIS A 58 -23.20 -6.22 1.08
CA HIS A 58 -24.51 -5.61 0.84
C HIS A 58 -25.59 -6.66 0.60
N ARG A 59 -25.36 -7.62 -0.31
CA ARG A 59 -26.32 -8.71 -0.61
C ARG A 59 -26.72 -9.49 0.65
N ARG A 60 -25.76 -9.81 1.51
CA ARG A 60 -25.99 -10.60 2.72
C ARG A 60 -26.72 -9.84 3.83
N THR A 61 -26.52 -8.53 3.93
CA THR A 61 -27.02 -7.72 5.07
C THR A 61 -28.19 -6.82 4.70
N GLY A 62 -28.36 -6.50 3.42
CA GLY A 62 -29.28 -5.46 2.93
C GLY A 62 -28.89 -4.04 3.32
N GLN A 63 -27.75 -3.85 4.00
CA GLN A 63 -27.33 -2.54 4.51
C GLN A 63 -26.46 -1.79 3.50
N PRO A 64 -26.49 -0.44 3.49
CA PRO A 64 -25.53 0.36 2.75
C PRO A 64 -24.08 0.01 3.12
N VAL A 65 -23.20 0.08 2.12
CA VAL A 65 -21.75 -0.10 2.31
C VAL A 65 -21.12 1.22 2.75
N ASP A 66 -20.08 1.14 3.57
CA ASP A 66 -19.25 2.29 3.91
C ASP A 66 -18.07 2.32 2.94
N LEU A 67 -18.10 3.18 1.93
CA LEU A 67 -17.04 3.26 0.92
C LEU A 67 -15.67 3.59 1.54
N MET A 68 -15.63 4.33 2.65
CA MET A 68 -14.37 4.68 3.30
C MET A 68 -13.75 3.46 3.98
N ALA A 69 -14.53 2.81 4.86
CA ALA A 69 -14.07 1.67 5.64
C ALA A 69 -13.93 0.40 4.80
N ASP A 70 -14.85 0.17 3.87
CA ASP A 70 -14.91 -1.07 3.09
C ASP A 70 -14.02 -1.05 1.84
N TYR A 71 -13.54 0.12 1.39
CA TYR A 71 -12.71 0.25 0.17
C TYR A 71 -11.56 1.25 0.29
N ALA A 72 -11.84 2.54 0.49
CA ALA A 72 -10.88 3.61 0.25
C ALA A 72 -9.65 3.56 1.17
N GLN A 73 -9.81 3.07 2.41
CA GLN A 73 -8.69 2.83 3.31
C GLN A 73 -7.92 1.55 2.95
N ARG A 74 -8.64 0.50 2.54
CA ARG A 74 -8.08 -0.83 2.30
C ARG A 74 -7.27 -0.89 1.02
N PHE A 75 -7.74 -0.22 -0.04
CA PHE A 75 -7.16 -0.31 -1.37
C PHE A 75 -5.71 0.20 -1.43
N PRO A 76 -5.36 1.42 -0.97
CA PRO A 76 -3.97 1.89 -1.01
C PRO A 76 -3.02 1.04 -0.16
N ILE A 77 -3.49 0.54 0.98
CA ILE A 77 -2.71 -0.36 1.86
C ILE A 77 -2.41 -1.67 1.15
N ALA A 78 -3.40 -2.24 0.46
CA ALA A 78 -3.19 -3.45 -0.32
C ALA A 78 -2.19 -3.22 -1.45
N VAL A 79 -2.33 -2.11 -2.20
CA VAL A 79 -1.42 -1.76 -3.31
C VAL A 79 0.03 -1.57 -2.82
N ILE A 80 0.25 -0.86 -1.71
CA ILE A 80 1.63 -0.69 -1.21
C ILE A 80 2.19 -2.01 -0.65
N ALA A 81 1.37 -2.87 -0.06
CA ALA A 81 1.80 -4.19 0.39
C ALA A 81 2.25 -5.09 -0.78
N GLU A 82 1.53 -5.02 -1.91
CA GLU A 82 1.91 -5.67 -3.17
C GLU A 82 3.23 -5.11 -3.71
N LEU A 83 3.37 -3.78 -3.77
CA LEU A 83 4.60 -3.12 -4.24
C LEU A 83 5.82 -3.48 -3.38
N LEU A 84 5.63 -3.66 -2.07
CA LEU A 84 6.67 -4.09 -1.14
C LEU A 84 6.98 -5.60 -1.22
N GLY A 85 6.21 -6.37 -1.99
CA GLY A 85 6.37 -7.81 -2.12
C GLY A 85 6.01 -8.59 -0.86
N LEU A 86 5.09 -8.06 -0.04
CA LEU A 86 4.70 -8.72 1.21
C LEU A 86 3.97 -10.05 0.94
N PRO A 87 4.34 -11.14 1.64
CA PRO A 87 3.57 -12.37 1.63
C PRO A 87 2.12 -12.11 2.05
N GLU A 88 1.18 -12.80 1.41
CA GLU A 88 -0.25 -12.61 1.64
C GLU A 88 -0.64 -12.74 3.12
N ALA A 89 -0.03 -13.69 3.83
CA ALA A 89 -0.25 -13.93 5.26
C ALA A 89 0.14 -12.75 6.17
N ASP A 90 1.02 -11.85 5.73
CA ASP A 90 1.47 -10.71 6.52
C ASP A 90 0.71 -9.41 6.18
N ARG A 91 -0.05 -9.39 5.07
CA ARG A 91 -0.82 -8.20 4.63
C ARG A 91 -1.84 -7.72 5.68
N PRO A 92 -2.57 -8.60 6.41
CA PRO A 92 -3.49 -8.15 7.46
C PRO A 92 -2.76 -7.43 8.61
N LYS A 93 -1.57 -7.90 9.00
CA LYS A 93 -0.77 -7.25 10.05
C LYS A 93 -0.25 -5.90 9.58
N PHE A 94 0.21 -5.84 8.33
CA PHE A 94 0.69 -4.60 7.73
C PHE A 94 -0.40 -3.51 7.71
N ALA A 95 -1.65 -3.89 7.39
CA ALA A 95 -2.79 -2.97 7.42
C ALA A 95 -3.09 -2.37 8.81
N MET A 96 -2.70 -3.05 9.89
CA MET A 96 -2.88 -2.53 11.25
C MET A 96 -1.81 -1.52 11.67
N TRP A 97 -0.70 -1.40 10.92
CA TRP A 97 0.41 -0.50 11.22
C TRP A 97 0.38 0.80 10.41
N ALA A 98 -0.46 0.84 9.37
CA ALA A 98 -0.55 1.92 8.39
C ALA A 98 -1.52 3.03 8.83
#